data_AF-A0AAV4JR42-F1
#
_entry.id   AF-A0AAV4JR42-F1
#
_cell.length_a   1.000
_cell.length_b   1.000
_cell.length_c   1.000
_cell.angle_alpha   90.00
_cell.angle_beta   90.00
_cell.angle_gamma   90.00
#
_symmetry.space_group_name_H-M   'P 1'
#
loop_
_entity.id
_entity.type
_entity.pdbx_description
1 polymer ?
#
loop_
_entity_poly.entity_id
_entity_poly.type
_entity_poly.pdbx_seq_one_letter_code
_entity_poly.pdbx_strand_id
1 'polypeptide(L)'
;RFQVSLYNPLARPVQYVTRVPVSGNKFTVLTPRGPVQADIFPLSRETKALIPRSSQQADSELVFVASVPAVGFATYFVDRTSNKGFTSKEAEPSRDTVIQGKYVSVKFDDDGLMSSISNLAINAEVPLHQNFLYYPAHGGECVDDSRKQPSGAYIFRPTDNSHVKLNITKWQGVFKGKLVQEARQKFGDWASQVVRVYQDKPYVEVEWTVGPVPIQDGIGKEVMTRYNIPNFGNGGVFYTDSNGREILKRQLNYRPTWTLNQTEPVAGNFFPVNAFIGIKNSDLQFSVLTDRSHSGSSLNDGDVEIMLHRRLLYDDCKGVGEALNETAYGRGLIIRGKHYLLLEQVTKAARQYRPLAQEVFLRPQITFSRVQSSPQEYFKTFRGNFSGLFSEFPPNLHLLTLEAVPGTPVVPSPPGTVPYLVRLEHFYETGEDASLSKPVTVDLKRLMYGYGFGGFHELALGANILASDVHRLNWKTEKTRTGKRSKPLRVQGTEVTLSPMEILTVQLDILST
;
A
#
# COMPACT_ATOMS: atom_id res chain seq x y z
N ARG A 1 -2.40 16.72 27.43
CA ARG A 1 -1.10 16.29 26.90
C ARG A 1 -1.13 14.79 26.70
N PHE A 2 -0.50 14.28 25.65
CA PHE A 2 -0.24 12.85 25.46
C PHE A 2 1.01 12.66 24.58
N GLN A 3 1.60 11.48 24.65
CA GLN A 3 2.74 11.08 23.83
C GLN A 3 2.23 10.27 22.62
N VAL A 4 2.87 10.46 21.47
CA VAL A 4 2.72 9.68 20.25
C VAL A 4 4.07 9.08 19.92
N SER A 5 4.18 7.75 19.96
CA SER A 5 5.41 7.06 19.56
C SER A 5 5.15 6.31 18.26
N LEU A 6 6.11 6.35 17.35
CA LEU A 6 6.04 5.67 16.07
C LEU A 6 7.20 4.71 15.96
N TYR A 7 6.94 3.44 15.65
CA TYR A 7 7.95 2.45 15.30
C TYR A 7 7.93 2.19 13.79
N ASN A 8 9.08 2.34 13.14
CA ASN A 8 9.28 2.06 11.73
C ASN A 8 10.02 0.71 11.56
N PRO A 9 9.37 -0.30 11.00
CA PRO A 9 9.99 -1.61 10.75
C PRO A 9 10.92 -1.63 9.53
N LEU A 10 10.89 -0.61 8.67
CA LEU A 10 11.73 -0.60 7.46
C LEU A 10 13.20 -0.33 7.78
N ALA A 11 14.10 -0.94 7.01
CA ALA A 11 15.56 -0.74 7.11
C ALA A 11 16.07 0.58 6.51
N ARG A 12 15.19 1.59 6.38
CA ARG A 12 15.48 2.96 5.97
C ARG A 12 14.63 3.94 6.79
N PRO A 13 15.08 5.16 7.04
CA PRO A 13 14.27 6.18 7.69
C PRO A 13 13.05 6.53 6.82
N VAL A 14 11.94 6.88 7.46
CA VAL A 14 10.70 7.29 6.77
C VAL A 14 10.19 8.63 7.28
N GLN A 15 9.69 9.44 6.36
CA GLN A 15 8.88 10.62 6.67
C GLN A 15 7.41 10.22 6.61
N TYR A 16 6.79 9.96 7.75
CA TYR A 16 5.43 9.44 7.84
C TYR A 16 4.44 10.55 8.20
N VAL A 17 3.34 10.66 7.44
CA VAL A 17 2.31 11.64 7.74
C VAL A 17 1.37 11.08 8.80
N THR A 18 1.58 11.50 10.03
CA THR A 18 0.81 11.06 11.19
C THR A 18 -0.50 11.83 11.25
N ARG A 19 -1.63 11.10 11.32
CA ARG A 19 -2.97 11.68 11.55
C ARG A 19 -3.51 11.12 12.87
N VAL A 20 -3.82 12.00 13.82
CA VAL A 20 -4.30 11.62 15.16
C VAL A 20 -5.69 12.22 15.39
N PRO A 21 -6.72 11.42 15.71
CA PRO A 21 -8.03 11.96 16.08
C PRO A 21 -7.94 12.71 17.41
N VAL A 22 -8.47 13.94 17.45
CA VAL A 22 -8.39 14.85 18.60
C VAL A 22 -9.70 15.59 18.81
N SER A 23 -9.89 16.12 20.03
CA SER A 23 -11.02 16.99 20.39
C SER A 23 -10.52 18.41 20.69
N GLY A 24 -10.96 19.38 19.89
CA GLY A 24 -10.53 20.78 19.96
C GLY A 24 -9.69 21.20 18.75
N ASN A 25 -9.32 22.48 18.70
CA ASN A 25 -8.80 23.11 17.48
C ASN A 25 -7.41 23.75 17.61
N LYS A 26 -6.69 23.52 18.72
CA LYS A 26 -5.35 24.10 18.94
C LYS A 26 -4.43 23.12 19.65
N PHE A 27 -3.44 22.64 18.91
CA PHE A 27 -2.40 21.75 19.44
C PHE A 27 -1.00 22.24 19.07
N THR A 28 -0.02 21.86 19.86
CA THR A 28 1.39 21.95 19.53
C THR A 28 1.98 20.55 19.59
N VAL A 29 2.74 20.18 18.56
CA VAL A 29 3.48 18.92 18.50
C VAL A 29 4.94 19.21 18.81
N LEU A 30 5.51 18.54 19.81
CA LEU A 30 6.82 18.83 20.36
C LEU A 30 7.77 17.65 20.19
N THR A 31 9.02 17.98 19.89
CA THR A 31 10.18 17.07 19.83
C THR A 31 11.28 17.58 20.77
N PRO A 32 12.39 16.83 20.97
CA PRO A 32 13.54 17.35 21.72
C PRO A 32 14.13 18.63 21.13
N ARG A 33 13.95 18.86 19.82
CA ARG A 33 14.46 20.05 19.09
C ARG A 33 13.48 21.22 19.07
N GLY A 34 12.31 21.06 19.68
CA GLY A 34 11.25 22.07 19.70
C GLY A 34 9.99 21.66 18.92
N PRO A 35 9.08 22.62 18.68
CA PRO A 35 7.81 22.37 18.02
C PRO A 35 7.98 22.03 16.53
N VAL A 36 7.09 21.18 16.02
CA VAL A 36 7.00 20.85 14.59
C VAL A 36 5.70 21.37 14.00
N GLN A 37 5.72 21.65 12.70
CA GLN A 37 4.54 22.09 11.97
C GLN A 37 3.45 21.01 12.03
N ALA A 38 2.21 21.46 12.23
CA ALA A 38 1.03 20.62 12.21
C ALA A 38 -0.16 21.36 11.61
N ASP A 39 -1.06 20.62 10.99
CA ASP A 39 -2.37 21.10 10.54
C ASP A 39 -3.48 20.40 11.33
N ILE A 40 -4.68 20.98 11.34
CA ILE A 40 -5.90 20.35 11.83
C ILE A 40 -6.91 20.27 10.70
N PHE A 41 -7.51 19.10 10.53
CA PHE A 41 -8.61 18.89 9.58
C PHE A 41 -9.88 18.50 10.32
N PRO A 42 -11.03 19.15 10.07
CA PRO A 42 -12.29 18.73 10.66
C PRO A 42 -12.69 17.36 10.09
N LEU A 43 -13.14 16.44 10.94
CA LEU A 43 -13.62 15.13 10.48
C LEU A 43 -14.85 15.29 9.57
N SER A 44 -14.84 14.60 8.42
CA SER A 44 -15.98 14.59 7.50
C SER A 44 -17.22 13.95 8.13
N ARG A 45 -18.40 14.32 7.65
CA ARG A 45 -19.66 13.71 8.11
C ARG A 45 -19.67 12.21 7.84
N GLU A 46 -19.12 11.82 6.70
CA GLU A 46 -18.99 10.44 6.25
C GLU A 46 -18.11 9.63 7.22
N THR A 47 -16.97 10.17 7.66
CA THR A 47 -16.12 9.51 8.68
C THR A 47 -16.81 9.42 10.03
N LYS A 48 -17.48 10.49 10.48
CA LYS A 48 -18.24 10.46 11.74
C LYS A 48 -19.35 9.40 11.70
N ALA A 49 -20.01 9.22 10.56
CA ALA A 49 -21.09 8.25 10.39
C ALA A 49 -20.65 6.76 10.40
N LEU A 50 -19.34 6.47 10.38
CA LEU A 50 -18.83 5.10 10.44
C LEU A 50 -18.90 4.50 11.84
N ILE A 51 -18.82 5.33 12.88
CA ILE A 51 -18.80 4.87 14.27
C ILE A 51 -20.09 5.29 15.01
N PRO A 52 -20.56 4.52 16.00
CA PRO A 52 -21.70 4.91 16.82
C PRO A 52 -21.52 6.30 17.43
N ARG A 53 -22.60 7.08 17.51
CA ARG A 53 -22.56 8.45 18.07
C ARG A 53 -21.99 8.50 19.48
N SER A 54 -22.25 7.48 20.30
CA SER A 54 -21.69 7.33 21.66
C SER A 54 -20.16 7.24 21.70
N SER A 55 -19.52 6.84 20.60
CA SER A 55 -18.07 6.71 20.46
C SER A 55 -17.42 7.91 19.75
N GLN A 56 -18.20 8.90 19.31
CA GLN A 56 -17.71 10.08 18.58
C GLN A 56 -17.19 11.15 19.57
N GLN A 57 -15.96 10.98 20.06
CA GLN A 57 -15.31 11.96 20.93
C GLN A 57 -14.45 12.98 20.16
N ALA A 58 -13.82 12.55 19.07
CA ALA A 58 -12.99 13.42 18.22
C ALA A 58 -13.85 14.22 17.24
N ASP A 59 -13.49 15.49 17.02
CA ASP A 59 -14.12 16.37 16.03
C ASP A 59 -13.19 16.66 14.83
N SER A 60 -11.89 16.40 15.00
CA SER A 60 -10.84 16.79 14.07
C SER A 60 -9.69 15.77 14.06
N GLU A 61 -8.83 15.85 13.05
CA GLU A 61 -7.56 15.14 12.96
C GLU A 61 -6.40 16.13 13.03
N LEU A 62 -5.48 15.92 13.95
CA LEU A 62 -4.18 16.58 13.98
C LEU A 62 -3.23 15.87 13.01
N VAL A 63 -2.64 16.61 12.09
CA VAL A 63 -1.75 16.09 11.04
C VAL A 63 -0.35 16.68 11.21
N PHE A 64 0.67 15.84 11.30
CA PHE A 64 2.08 16.26 11.32
C PHE A 64 2.98 15.21 10.68
N VAL A 65 4.17 15.61 10.22
CA VAL A 65 5.15 14.68 9.64
C VAL A 65 6.10 14.19 10.73
N ALA A 66 6.15 12.87 10.91
CA ALA A 66 7.07 12.18 11.80
C ALA A 66 8.27 11.65 11.01
N SER A 67 9.48 11.96 11.47
CA SER A 67 10.73 11.41 10.94
C SER A 67 11.14 10.24 11.82
N VAL A 68 10.95 9.02 11.34
CA VAL A 68 11.16 7.79 12.11
C VAL A 68 12.37 7.04 11.53
N PRO A 69 13.42 6.73 12.34
CA PRO A 69 14.62 6.04 11.83
C PRO A 69 14.35 4.61 11.36
N ALA A 70 15.34 4.03 10.69
CA ALA A 70 15.29 2.63 10.26
C ALA A 70 15.25 1.66 11.45
N VAL A 71 14.39 0.63 11.38
CA VAL A 71 14.19 -0.41 12.41
C VAL A 71 14.21 0.22 13.81
N GLY A 72 13.36 1.21 14.00
CA GLY A 72 13.58 2.23 15.03
C GLY A 72 12.31 2.95 15.42
N PHE A 73 12.40 3.81 16.43
CA PHE A 73 11.25 4.57 16.90
C PHE A 73 11.57 6.05 17.12
N ALA A 74 10.54 6.89 17.05
CA ALA A 74 10.58 8.29 17.39
C ALA A 74 9.37 8.69 18.26
N THR A 75 9.58 9.60 19.20
CA THR A 75 8.59 10.04 20.18
C THR A 75 8.27 11.52 20.02
N TYR A 76 6.96 11.82 19.99
CA TYR A 76 6.40 13.16 19.88
C TYR A 76 5.45 13.43 21.05
N PHE A 77 5.38 14.68 21.50
CA PHE A 77 4.41 15.12 22.51
C PHE A 77 3.36 16.02 21.89
N VAL A 78 2.09 15.80 22.23
CA VAL A 78 0.97 16.62 21.77
C VAL A 78 0.33 17.35 22.94
N ASP A 79 0.37 18.66 22.87
CA ASP A 79 -0.19 19.58 23.86
C ASP A 79 -1.36 20.37 23.31
N ARG A 80 -2.46 20.42 24.08
CA ARG A 80 -3.53 21.38 23.82
C ARG A 80 -3.09 22.72 24.37
N THR A 81 -3.08 23.77 23.55
CA THR A 81 -2.54 25.09 23.94
C THR A 81 -3.42 26.24 23.45
N SER A 82 -3.31 27.39 24.12
CA SER A 82 -3.90 28.67 23.69
C SER A 82 -2.86 29.63 23.09
N ASN A 83 -1.55 29.32 23.16
CA ASN A 83 -0.45 30.22 22.79
C ASN A 83 -0.15 30.24 21.29
N LYS A 84 -0.26 31.41 20.65
CA LYS A 84 -0.29 31.62 19.19
C LYS A 84 0.99 31.31 18.39
N GLY A 85 2.16 31.13 19.01
CA GLY A 85 3.45 31.10 18.28
C GLY A 85 3.69 29.86 17.43
N PHE A 86 3.25 28.68 17.88
CA PHE A 86 3.51 27.38 17.23
C PHE A 86 2.30 26.44 17.33
N THR A 87 1.11 26.99 17.16
CA THR A 87 -0.13 26.19 17.10
C THR A 87 -0.33 25.59 15.72
N SER A 88 -0.92 24.41 15.71
CA SER A 88 -1.52 23.82 14.53
C SER A 88 -2.43 24.80 13.79
N LYS A 89 -2.41 24.79 12.47
CA LYS A 89 -3.28 25.62 11.63
C LYS A 89 -4.50 24.80 11.17
N GLU A 90 -5.69 25.33 11.36
CA GLU A 90 -6.91 24.72 10.81
C GLU A 90 -6.90 24.82 9.28
N ALA A 91 -7.28 23.73 8.60
CA ALA A 91 -7.38 23.70 7.15
C ALA A 91 -8.61 24.46 6.70
N GLU A 92 -8.41 25.43 5.81
CA GLU A 92 -9.48 26.30 5.35
C GLU A 92 -10.16 25.71 4.11
N PRO A 93 -11.51 25.78 4.02
CA PRO A 93 -12.21 25.54 2.78
C PRO A 93 -11.73 26.51 1.69
N SER A 94 -11.49 26.00 0.48
CA SER A 94 -11.09 26.81 -0.68
C SER A 94 -12.10 26.66 -1.81
N ARG A 95 -12.25 27.73 -2.60
CA ARG A 95 -12.96 27.72 -3.89
C ARG A 95 -12.10 27.17 -5.03
N ASP A 96 -10.83 26.89 -4.76
CA ASP A 96 -9.93 26.30 -5.74
C ASP A 96 -10.39 24.90 -6.12
N THR A 97 -10.23 24.56 -7.39
CA THR A 97 -10.43 23.20 -7.93
C THR A 97 -9.11 22.45 -8.10
N VAL A 98 -8.03 22.94 -7.48
CA VAL A 98 -6.69 22.33 -7.59
C VAL A 98 -6.09 22.11 -6.21
N ILE A 99 -5.67 20.87 -5.96
CA ILE A 99 -4.80 20.51 -4.84
C ILE A 99 -3.40 20.22 -5.35
N GLN A 100 -2.39 20.76 -4.66
CA GLN A 100 -1.01 20.70 -5.13
C GLN A 100 -0.03 20.62 -3.96
N GLY A 101 0.97 19.74 -4.12
CA GLY A 101 2.14 19.65 -3.26
C GLY A 101 3.40 20.02 -4.05
N LYS A 102 4.56 19.58 -3.57
CA LYS A 102 5.85 19.82 -4.22
C LYS A 102 6.02 19.03 -5.52
N TYR A 103 5.51 17.79 -5.56
CA TYR A 103 5.81 16.84 -6.64
C TYR A 103 4.61 16.52 -7.54
N VAL A 104 3.39 16.60 -7.00
CA VAL A 104 2.18 16.23 -7.73
C VAL A 104 1.08 17.25 -7.52
N SER A 105 0.16 17.31 -8.48
CA SER A 105 -1.09 18.06 -8.37
C SER A 105 -2.25 17.28 -8.97
N VAL A 106 -3.45 17.62 -8.53
CA VAL A 106 -4.71 17.09 -9.04
C VAL A 106 -5.67 18.25 -9.29
N LYS A 107 -6.29 18.27 -10.47
CA LYS A 107 -7.37 19.19 -10.81
C LYS A 107 -8.72 18.49 -10.73
N PHE A 108 -9.73 19.26 -10.35
CA PHE A 108 -11.13 18.86 -10.32
C PHE A 108 -11.93 19.71 -11.30
N ASP A 109 -12.98 19.16 -11.90
CA ASP A 109 -13.94 19.91 -12.69
C ASP A 109 -15.00 20.59 -11.82
N ASP A 110 -15.95 21.29 -12.46
CA ASP A 110 -17.02 22.04 -11.80
C ASP A 110 -17.99 21.13 -11.02
N ASP A 111 -18.12 19.86 -11.44
CA ASP A 111 -18.91 18.84 -10.75
C ASP A 111 -18.14 18.19 -9.58
N GLY A 112 -16.86 18.57 -9.43
CA GLY A 112 -15.96 18.09 -8.40
C GLY A 112 -15.37 16.71 -8.71
N LEU A 113 -15.45 16.20 -9.95
CA LEU A 113 -14.75 14.98 -10.37
C LEU A 113 -13.28 15.28 -10.66
N MET A 114 -12.43 14.27 -10.49
CA MET A 114 -11.03 14.38 -10.90
C MET A 114 -10.98 14.59 -12.42
N SER A 115 -10.21 15.58 -12.87
CA SER A 115 -10.08 15.95 -14.28
C SER A 115 -8.65 15.82 -14.79
N SER A 116 -7.63 16.00 -13.94
CA SER A 116 -6.23 15.73 -14.30
C SER A 116 -5.36 15.35 -13.12
N ILE A 117 -4.25 14.67 -13.42
CA ILE A 117 -3.13 14.42 -12.50
C ILE A 117 -1.84 14.90 -13.16
N SER A 118 -0.98 15.53 -12.37
CA SER A 118 0.34 15.98 -12.84
C SER A 118 1.47 15.47 -11.97
N ASN A 119 2.59 15.12 -12.60
CA ASN A 119 3.90 15.00 -11.96
C ASN A 119 4.71 16.25 -12.32
N LEU A 120 4.89 17.12 -11.33
CA LEU A 120 5.52 18.43 -11.48
C LEU A 120 7.03 18.34 -11.68
N ALA A 121 7.67 17.24 -11.27
CA ALA A 121 9.12 17.07 -11.41
C ALA A 121 9.54 16.78 -12.86
N ILE A 122 8.68 16.10 -13.62
CA ILE A 122 8.91 15.80 -15.05
C ILE A 122 8.04 16.66 -15.98
N ASN A 123 7.30 17.62 -15.42
CA ASN A 123 6.35 18.47 -16.14
C ASN A 123 5.36 17.67 -17.01
N ALA A 124 4.87 16.54 -16.49
CA ALA A 124 3.89 15.71 -17.15
C ALA A 124 2.51 15.93 -16.52
N GLU A 125 1.51 16.19 -17.35
CA GLU A 125 0.10 16.28 -16.98
C GLU A 125 -0.71 15.41 -17.94
N VAL A 126 -1.62 14.60 -17.41
CA VAL A 126 -2.55 13.79 -18.20
C VAL A 126 -3.98 14.02 -17.72
N PRO A 127 -4.99 13.97 -18.62
CA PRO A 127 -6.38 13.89 -18.20
C PRO A 127 -6.58 12.64 -17.34
N LEU A 128 -7.32 12.75 -16.25
CA LEU A 128 -7.61 11.62 -15.37
C LEU A 128 -9.03 11.73 -14.88
N HIS A 129 -9.89 10.83 -15.36
CA HIS A 129 -11.26 10.69 -14.89
C HIS A 129 -11.34 9.55 -13.89
N GLN A 130 -11.76 9.85 -12.67
CA GLN A 130 -12.03 8.84 -11.66
C GLN A 130 -13.53 8.76 -11.37
N ASN A 131 -14.07 7.54 -11.28
CA ASN A 131 -15.41 7.33 -10.79
C ASN A 131 -15.61 5.98 -10.09
N PHE A 132 -16.64 5.88 -9.25
CA PHE A 132 -17.14 4.61 -8.74
C PHE A 132 -18.17 4.04 -9.70
N LEU A 133 -18.10 2.74 -9.91
CA LEU A 133 -19.10 2.00 -10.66
C LEU A 133 -19.43 0.68 -9.96
N TYR A 134 -20.49 0.01 -10.42
CA TYR A 134 -20.77 -1.36 -10.03
C TYR A 134 -21.21 -2.21 -11.23
N TYR A 135 -20.83 -3.49 -11.21
CA TYR A 135 -21.40 -4.51 -12.07
C TYR A 135 -22.59 -5.13 -11.32
N PRO A 136 -23.79 -5.17 -11.92
CA PRO A 136 -24.89 -5.99 -11.41
C PRO A 136 -24.44 -7.45 -11.39
N ALA A 137 -24.58 -8.12 -10.24
CA ALA A 137 -24.22 -9.51 -10.11
C ALA A 137 -25.27 -10.40 -10.77
N HIS A 138 -24.82 -11.35 -11.60
CA HIS A 138 -25.70 -12.34 -12.18
C HIS A 138 -26.28 -13.23 -11.05
N GLY A 139 -27.61 -13.27 -10.94
CA GLY A 139 -28.31 -14.20 -10.05
C GLY A 139 -28.23 -15.64 -10.56
N GLY A 140 -28.88 -16.59 -9.92
CA GLY A 140 -28.82 -17.96 -10.41
C GLY A 140 -29.27 -19.03 -9.45
N GLU A 141 -29.05 -20.27 -9.86
CA GLU A 141 -29.42 -21.48 -9.13
C GLU A 141 -28.27 -22.48 -9.17
N CYS A 142 -28.13 -23.28 -8.11
CA CYS A 142 -27.15 -24.36 -8.03
C CYS A 142 -27.60 -25.59 -8.83
N VAL A 143 -27.55 -25.48 -10.15
CA VAL A 143 -27.87 -26.54 -11.10
C VAL A 143 -26.77 -26.70 -12.14
N ASP A 144 -26.73 -27.87 -12.79
CA ASP A 144 -25.77 -28.18 -13.86
C ASP A 144 -26.15 -27.50 -15.19
N ASP A 145 -26.22 -26.17 -15.19
CA ASP A 145 -26.39 -25.32 -16.37
C ASP A 145 -25.52 -24.07 -16.21
N SER A 146 -24.47 -23.96 -17.01
CA SER A 146 -23.50 -22.85 -16.94
C SER A 146 -24.15 -21.48 -17.16
N ARG A 147 -25.29 -21.41 -17.85
CA ARG A 147 -26.03 -20.15 -18.04
C ARG A 147 -26.63 -19.66 -16.73
N LYS A 148 -26.89 -20.56 -15.78
CA LYS A 148 -27.48 -20.26 -14.46
C LYS A 148 -26.47 -20.05 -13.35
N GLN A 149 -25.17 -20.14 -13.61
CA GLN A 149 -24.11 -19.93 -12.60
C GLN A 149 -24.23 -18.53 -11.96
N PRO A 150 -24.55 -18.39 -10.67
CA PRO A 150 -24.56 -17.08 -10.02
C PRO A 150 -23.15 -16.55 -9.75
N SER A 151 -23.03 -15.24 -9.57
CA SER A 151 -21.87 -14.63 -8.91
C SER A 151 -21.92 -14.93 -7.40
N GLY A 152 -20.76 -15.15 -6.77
CA GLY A 152 -20.68 -15.50 -5.35
C GLY A 152 -19.29 -15.29 -4.77
N ALA A 153 -18.98 -15.96 -3.65
CA ALA A 153 -17.73 -15.75 -2.92
C ALA A 153 -16.46 -15.97 -3.79
N TYR A 154 -16.49 -16.94 -4.70
CA TYR A 154 -15.39 -17.35 -5.56
C TYR A 154 -15.52 -16.80 -6.98
N ILE A 155 -16.73 -16.85 -7.55
CA ILE A 155 -16.99 -16.49 -8.94
C ILE A 155 -17.42 -15.03 -9.02
N PHE A 156 -16.74 -14.27 -9.89
CA PHE A 156 -17.22 -12.99 -10.40
C PHE A 156 -17.92 -13.24 -11.74
N ARG A 157 -19.24 -13.05 -11.78
CA ARG A 157 -20.04 -13.11 -12.99
C ARG A 157 -21.01 -11.93 -13.06
N PRO A 158 -20.69 -10.87 -13.81
CA PRO A 158 -21.62 -9.78 -13.99
C PRO A 158 -22.82 -10.24 -14.84
N THR A 159 -23.97 -9.58 -14.70
CA THR A 159 -25.18 -9.91 -15.49
C THR A 159 -24.94 -9.77 -16.99
N ASP A 160 -24.15 -8.77 -17.38
CA ASP A 160 -23.70 -8.52 -18.73
C ASP A 160 -22.36 -7.74 -18.69
N ASN A 161 -21.94 -7.21 -19.84
CA ASN A 161 -20.68 -6.45 -19.95
C ASN A 161 -20.82 -4.96 -19.55
N SER A 162 -22.01 -4.54 -19.10
CA SER A 162 -22.30 -3.16 -18.71
C SER A 162 -22.05 -2.93 -17.23
N HIS A 163 -21.85 -1.66 -16.87
CA HIS A 163 -21.66 -1.23 -15.49
C HIS A 163 -22.49 0.01 -15.23
N VAL A 164 -22.85 0.22 -13.97
CA VAL A 164 -23.60 1.40 -13.53
C VAL A 164 -22.65 2.35 -12.83
N LYS A 165 -22.55 3.58 -13.34
CA LYS A 165 -21.76 4.68 -12.76
C LYS A 165 -22.48 5.30 -11.56
N LEU A 166 -21.76 5.61 -10.49
CA LEU A 166 -22.29 6.38 -9.37
C LEU A 166 -22.01 7.87 -9.57
N ASN A 167 -23.04 8.71 -9.55
CA ASN A 167 -22.85 10.14 -9.68
C ASN A 167 -22.38 10.78 -8.37
N ILE A 168 -21.63 11.87 -8.48
CA ILE A 168 -21.37 12.74 -7.33
C ILE A 168 -22.71 13.31 -6.88
N THR A 169 -23.04 13.07 -5.61
CA THR A 169 -24.21 13.67 -4.95
C THR A 169 -23.82 14.87 -4.10
N LYS A 170 -22.55 14.97 -3.74
CA LYS A 170 -22.04 16.10 -2.97
C LYS A 170 -20.54 16.32 -3.19
N TRP A 171 -20.21 17.47 -3.76
CA TRP A 171 -18.87 18.04 -3.74
C TRP A 171 -18.71 18.90 -2.48
N GLN A 172 -17.77 18.55 -1.59
CA GLN A 172 -17.52 19.32 -0.36
C GLN A 172 -16.39 20.34 -0.52
N GLY A 173 -15.80 20.45 -1.71
CA GLY A 173 -14.70 21.37 -2.00
C GLY A 173 -13.33 20.84 -1.57
N VAL A 174 -12.37 21.75 -1.68
CA VAL A 174 -10.96 21.56 -1.30
C VAL A 174 -10.71 22.17 0.07
N PHE A 175 -9.89 21.50 0.88
CA PHE A 175 -9.39 21.97 2.17
C PHE A 175 -7.86 22.09 2.10
N LYS A 176 -7.32 23.27 2.41
CA LYS A 176 -5.87 23.53 2.29
C LYS A 176 -5.21 23.72 3.65
N GLY A 177 -4.38 22.75 4.03
CA GLY A 177 -3.37 22.87 5.08
C GLY A 177 -1.99 23.18 4.52
N LYS A 178 -0.99 23.34 5.38
CA LYS A 178 0.41 23.53 4.95
C LYS A 178 1.13 22.22 4.61
N LEU A 179 0.74 21.11 5.23
CA LEU A 179 1.34 19.77 5.05
C LEU A 179 0.54 18.91 4.07
N VAL A 180 -0.76 19.16 3.96
CA VAL A 180 -1.67 18.39 3.11
C VAL A 180 -2.77 19.29 2.57
N GLN A 181 -3.19 19.02 1.35
CA GLN A 181 -4.41 19.55 0.77
C GLN A 181 -5.31 18.35 0.43
N GLU A 182 -6.60 18.45 0.72
CA GLU A 182 -7.53 17.35 0.42
C GLU A 182 -8.84 17.83 -0.20
N ALA A 183 -9.38 17.03 -1.10
CA ALA A 183 -10.67 17.20 -1.72
C ALA A 183 -11.61 16.09 -1.25
N ARG A 184 -12.88 16.42 -1.00
CA ARG A 184 -13.86 15.48 -0.41
C ARG A 184 -15.10 15.35 -1.29
N GLN A 185 -15.41 14.13 -1.71
CA GLN A 185 -16.49 13.81 -2.64
C GLN A 185 -17.41 12.73 -2.05
N LYS A 186 -18.72 12.85 -2.26
CA LYS A 186 -19.72 11.81 -1.99
C LYS A 186 -20.35 11.34 -3.30
N PHE A 187 -20.48 10.02 -3.45
CA PHE A 187 -21.05 9.36 -4.62
C PHE A 187 -22.26 8.53 -4.20
N GLY A 188 -23.41 8.77 -4.83
CA GLY A 188 -24.68 8.22 -4.36
C GLY A 188 -24.90 8.48 -2.86
N ASP A 189 -25.52 7.52 -2.18
CA ASP A 189 -25.76 7.58 -0.74
C ASP A 189 -24.83 6.74 0.13
N TRP A 190 -24.00 5.90 -0.50
CA TRP A 190 -23.26 4.83 0.16
C TRP A 190 -21.78 4.76 -0.25
N ALA A 191 -21.27 5.71 -1.03
CA ALA A 191 -19.85 5.81 -1.35
C ALA A 191 -19.32 7.22 -1.13
N SER A 192 -18.05 7.33 -0.71
CA SER A 192 -17.35 8.61 -0.58
C SER A 192 -15.85 8.41 -0.77
N GLN A 193 -15.15 9.48 -1.13
CA GLN A 193 -13.70 9.46 -1.15
C GLN A 193 -13.09 10.80 -0.70
N VAL A 194 -11.85 10.70 -0.23
CA VAL A 194 -11.00 11.84 0.09
C VAL A 194 -9.71 11.71 -0.73
N VAL A 195 -9.47 12.67 -1.62
CA VAL A 195 -8.25 12.74 -2.42
C VAL A 195 -7.28 13.67 -1.70
N ARG A 196 -6.05 13.23 -1.46
CA ARG A 196 -5.05 13.98 -0.71
C ARG A 196 -3.77 14.12 -1.50
N VAL A 197 -3.25 15.34 -1.48
CA VAL A 197 -1.90 15.66 -1.93
C VAL A 197 -1.12 16.19 -0.74
N TYR A 198 -0.08 15.45 -0.37
CA TYR A 198 0.84 15.84 0.70
C TYR A 198 1.97 16.70 0.14
N GLN A 199 2.43 17.66 0.94
CA GLN A 199 3.43 18.64 0.52
C GLN A 199 4.69 17.98 -0.05
N ASP A 200 5.21 16.94 0.60
CA ASP A 200 6.50 16.32 0.24
C ASP A 200 6.38 14.85 -0.19
N LYS A 201 5.24 14.44 -0.74
CA LYS A 201 5.05 13.07 -1.28
C LYS A 201 4.85 13.07 -2.81
N PRO A 202 5.51 12.16 -3.55
CA PRO A 202 5.42 12.08 -5.01
C PRO A 202 4.24 11.22 -5.49
N TYR A 203 3.12 11.24 -4.77
CA TYR A 203 1.94 10.45 -5.08
C TYR A 203 0.67 11.14 -4.59
N VAL A 204 -0.46 10.77 -5.18
CA VAL A 204 -1.80 11.16 -4.71
C VAL A 204 -2.37 10.02 -3.87
N GLU A 205 -2.82 10.29 -2.64
CA GLU A 205 -3.57 9.31 -1.84
C GLU A 205 -5.06 9.46 -2.11
N VAL A 206 -5.75 8.37 -2.45
CA VAL A 206 -7.21 8.31 -2.58
C VAL A 206 -7.76 7.37 -1.52
N GLU A 207 -8.35 7.92 -0.47
CA GLU A 207 -9.06 7.13 0.56
C GLU A 207 -10.51 6.99 0.16
N TRP A 208 -10.98 5.75 -0.04
CA TRP A 208 -12.35 5.45 -0.41
C TRP A 208 -13.10 4.82 0.76
N THR A 209 -14.40 5.05 0.85
CA THR A 209 -15.32 4.40 1.79
C THR A 209 -16.54 3.94 1.02
N VAL A 210 -16.82 2.63 1.05
CA VAL A 210 -17.89 1.99 0.29
C VAL A 210 -18.76 1.16 1.22
N GLY A 211 -20.05 1.47 1.23
CA GLY A 211 -21.10 0.75 1.92
C GLY A 211 -21.96 1.63 2.84
N PRO A 212 -23.11 1.13 3.31
CA PRO A 212 -23.66 -0.20 3.02
C PRO A 212 -24.12 -0.31 1.56
N VAL A 213 -23.65 -1.33 0.85
CA VAL A 213 -24.04 -1.53 -0.56
C VAL A 213 -25.53 -1.91 -0.59
N PRO A 214 -26.38 -1.16 -1.32
CA PRO A 214 -27.82 -1.38 -1.31
C PRO A 214 -28.19 -2.65 -2.08
N ILE A 215 -29.18 -3.40 -1.58
CA ILE A 215 -29.68 -4.65 -2.16
C ILE A 215 -31.22 -4.72 -2.16
N GLN A 216 -31.89 -3.62 -1.82
CA GLN A 216 -33.35 -3.54 -1.70
C GLN A 216 -34.05 -3.73 -3.05
N ASP A 217 -33.32 -3.53 -4.15
CA ASP A 217 -33.73 -3.82 -5.52
C ASP A 217 -33.61 -5.30 -5.90
N GLY A 218 -33.17 -6.18 -4.99
CA GLY A 218 -32.95 -7.60 -5.28
C GLY A 218 -31.73 -7.87 -6.16
N ILE A 219 -30.84 -6.89 -6.34
CA ILE A 219 -29.67 -7.01 -7.22
C ILE A 219 -28.38 -6.93 -6.37
N GLY A 220 -27.59 -7.99 -6.41
CA GLY A 220 -26.22 -7.99 -5.87
C GLY A 220 -25.33 -7.03 -6.66
N LYS A 221 -24.36 -6.39 -5.99
CA LYS A 221 -23.51 -5.36 -6.60
C LYS A 221 -22.06 -5.61 -6.29
N GLU A 222 -21.25 -5.61 -7.34
CA GLU A 222 -19.80 -5.67 -7.25
C GLU A 222 -19.27 -4.28 -7.58
N VAL A 223 -18.65 -3.60 -6.62
CA VAL A 223 -18.35 -2.17 -6.65
C VAL A 223 -16.86 -1.97 -6.89
N MET A 224 -16.51 -1.01 -7.73
CA MET A 224 -15.12 -0.71 -8.09
C MET A 224 -14.91 0.78 -8.22
N THR A 225 -13.64 1.17 -8.23
CA THR A 225 -13.19 2.46 -8.75
C THR A 225 -12.52 2.24 -10.10
N ARG A 226 -12.78 3.14 -11.05
CA ARG A 226 -12.05 3.21 -12.32
C ARG A 226 -11.32 4.53 -12.39
N TYR A 227 -10.03 4.44 -12.70
CA TYR A 227 -9.19 5.55 -13.13
C TYR A 227 -9.02 5.42 -14.64
N ASN A 228 -9.41 6.43 -15.40
CA ASN A 228 -9.32 6.44 -16.85
C ASN A 228 -8.47 7.63 -17.34
N ILE A 229 -7.47 7.33 -18.17
CA ILE A 229 -6.69 8.33 -18.90
C ILE A 229 -7.07 8.20 -20.39
N PRO A 230 -7.92 9.08 -20.95
CA PRO A 230 -8.36 8.97 -22.34
C PRO A 230 -7.20 8.96 -23.32
N ASN A 231 -7.25 8.06 -24.31
CA ASN A 231 -6.24 7.91 -25.37
C ASN A 231 -4.81 7.71 -24.83
N PHE A 232 -4.66 6.95 -23.74
CA PHE A 232 -3.37 6.71 -23.13
C PHE A 232 -2.44 5.87 -24.01
N GLY A 233 -3.00 4.93 -24.78
CA GLY A 233 -2.27 4.09 -25.72
C GLY A 233 -1.56 2.89 -25.08
N ASN A 234 -2.20 2.18 -24.15
CA ASN A 234 -1.65 0.96 -23.54
C ASN A 234 -1.91 -0.32 -24.36
N GLY A 235 -2.70 -0.26 -25.44
CA GLY A 235 -2.82 -1.35 -26.41
C GLY A 235 -3.37 -2.66 -25.82
N GLY A 236 -4.26 -2.57 -24.83
CA GLY A 236 -4.80 -3.73 -24.12
C GLY A 236 -3.80 -4.45 -23.20
N VAL A 237 -2.64 -3.83 -22.93
CA VAL A 237 -1.62 -4.33 -21.99
C VAL A 237 -1.75 -3.61 -20.67
N PHE A 238 -1.69 -4.36 -19.58
CA PHE A 238 -1.57 -3.84 -18.22
C PHE A 238 -0.70 -4.78 -17.39
N TYR A 239 -0.39 -4.36 -16.17
CA TYR A 239 0.57 -5.06 -15.31
C TYR A 239 -0.02 -5.22 -13.92
N THR A 240 0.07 -6.41 -13.34
CA THR A 240 -0.31 -6.66 -11.94
C THR A 240 0.78 -7.42 -11.22
N ASP A 241 0.88 -7.22 -9.91
CA ASP A 241 1.83 -7.98 -9.11
C ASP A 241 1.44 -9.48 -8.97
N SER A 242 2.44 -10.30 -8.64
CA SER A 242 2.29 -11.65 -8.13
C SER A 242 2.71 -11.65 -6.67
N ASN A 243 1.72 -11.71 -5.76
CA ASN A 243 1.93 -11.72 -4.32
C ASN A 243 2.79 -10.55 -3.79
N GLY A 244 2.65 -9.37 -4.38
CA GLY A 244 3.41 -8.17 -4.03
C GLY A 244 4.86 -8.14 -4.51
N ARG A 245 5.26 -9.09 -5.37
CA ARG A 245 6.65 -9.25 -5.85
C ARG A 245 6.77 -9.01 -7.35
N GLU A 246 6.78 -10.06 -8.17
CA GLU A 246 6.98 -9.94 -9.62
C GLU A 246 5.82 -9.21 -10.29
N ILE A 247 6.09 -8.37 -11.28
CA ILE A 247 5.11 -7.61 -12.04
C ILE A 247 4.85 -8.35 -13.35
N LEU A 248 3.69 -8.98 -13.43
CA LEU A 248 3.30 -9.79 -14.57
C LEU A 248 2.57 -8.95 -15.61
N LYS A 249 3.05 -9.04 -16.86
CA LYS A 249 2.37 -8.49 -18.03
C LYS A 249 1.06 -9.26 -18.27
N ARG A 250 -0.03 -8.53 -18.37
CA ARG A 250 -1.37 -9.00 -18.74
C ARG A 250 -1.73 -8.43 -20.11
N GLN A 251 -2.46 -9.22 -20.89
CA GLN A 251 -2.99 -8.82 -22.20
C GLN A 251 -4.47 -9.16 -22.22
N LEU A 252 -5.29 -8.17 -22.56
CA LEU A 252 -6.74 -8.32 -22.68
C LEU A 252 -7.07 -9.47 -23.65
N ASN A 253 -7.97 -10.36 -23.24
CA ASN A 253 -8.48 -11.48 -24.03
C ASN A 253 -7.39 -12.43 -24.56
N TYR A 254 -6.27 -12.58 -23.84
CA TYR A 254 -5.15 -13.42 -24.26
C TYR A 254 -4.71 -14.40 -23.18
N ARG A 255 -4.23 -15.57 -23.61
CA ARG A 255 -3.60 -16.59 -22.77
C ARG A 255 -2.34 -17.11 -23.47
N PRO A 256 -1.19 -17.20 -22.76
CA PRO A 256 0.06 -17.58 -23.40
C PRO A 256 0.19 -19.08 -23.71
N THR A 257 -0.62 -19.92 -23.06
CA THR A 257 -0.49 -21.38 -23.10
C THR A 257 -1.62 -22.08 -23.84
N TRP A 258 -2.69 -21.38 -24.25
CA TRP A 258 -3.76 -21.93 -25.08
C TRP A 258 -4.49 -20.84 -25.86
N THR A 259 -5.21 -21.22 -26.93
CA THR A 259 -6.10 -20.32 -27.65
C THR A 259 -7.37 -20.08 -26.85
N LEU A 260 -7.56 -18.85 -26.36
CA LEU A 260 -8.72 -18.48 -25.55
C LEU A 260 -10.00 -18.41 -26.42
N ASN A 261 -11.01 -19.21 -26.07
CA ASN A 261 -12.39 -18.94 -26.47
C ASN A 261 -13.00 -17.96 -25.46
N GLN A 262 -13.20 -16.70 -25.85
CA GLN A 262 -13.66 -15.66 -24.94
C GLN A 262 -15.18 -15.71 -24.77
N THR A 263 -15.64 -16.04 -23.57
CA THR A 263 -17.06 -16.09 -23.19
C THR A 263 -17.43 -15.08 -22.10
N GLU A 264 -16.46 -14.58 -21.35
CA GLU A 264 -16.61 -13.68 -20.19
C GLU A 264 -15.63 -12.51 -20.33
N PRO A 265 -15.89 -11.53 -21.21
CA PRO A 265 -14.93 -10.49 -21.58
C PRO A 265 -14.63 -9.49 -20.45
N VAL A 266 -15.48 -9.42 -19.43
CA VAL A 266 -15.19 -8.68 -18.19
C VAL A 266 -14.43 -9.58 -17.23
N ALA A 267 -15.09 -10.59 -16.65
CA ALA A 267 -14.54 -11.41 -15.56
C ALA A 267 -13.25 -12.14 -15.96
N GLY A 268 -13.14 -12.61 -17.20
CA GLY A 268 -11.96 -13.30 -17.72
C GLY A 268 -10.70 -12.43 -17.84
N ASN A 269 -10.80 -11.12 -17.57
CA ASN A 269 -9.68 -10.18 -17.61
C ASN A 269 -9.36 -9.55 -16.24
N PHE A 270 -10.04 -9.97 -15.16
CA PHE A 270 -9.66 -9.56 -13.81
C PHE A 270 -8.53 -10.43 -13.26
N PHE A 271 -7.56 -9.79 -12.61
CA PHE A 271 -6.41 -10.44 -11.99
C PHE A 271 -6.26 -10.01 -10.53
N PRO A 272 -5.62 -10.83 -9.68
CA PRO A 272 -5.23 -10.40 -8.34
C PRO A 272 -4.28 -9.19 -8.40
N VAL A 273 -4.51 -8.25 -7.49
CA VAL A 273 -3.70 -7.06 -7.24
C VAL A 273 -3.47 -7.02 -5.73
N ASN A 274 -2.29 -7.46 -5.26
CA ASN A 274 -1.98 -7.46 -3.83
C ASN A 274 -1.32 -6.16 -3.39
N ALA A 275 -0.60 -5.51 -4.30
CA ALA A 275 0.09 -4.27 -4.02
C ALA A 275 0.10 -3.31 -5.21
N PHE A 276 0.04 -3.78 -6.46
CA PHE A 276 0.30 -2.95 -7.64
C PHE A 276 -0.54 -3.37 -8.86
N ILE A 277 -1.12 -2.37 -9.51
CA ILE A 277 -1.61 -2.44 -10.89
C ILE A 277 -1.15 -1.19 -11.67
N GLY A 278 -0.85 -1.34 -12.95
CA GLY A 278 -0.48 -0.20 -13.78
C GLY A 278 -0.60 -0.42 -15.28
N ILE A 279 -0.61 0.69 -16.01
CA ILE A 279 -0.63 0.76 -17.48
C ILE A 279 0.55 1.61 -17.95
N LYS A 280 1.06 1.31 -19.16
CA LYS A 280 2.21 2.00 -19.76
C LYS A 280 1.89 2.36 -21.20
N ASN A 281 2.31 3.54 -21.63
CA ASN A 281 2.46 3.86 -23.04
C ASN A 281 3.97 3.91 -23.39
N SER A 282 4.34 4.59 -24.48
CA SER A 282 5.73 4.70 -24.93
C SER A 282 6.65 5.49 -23.99
N ASP A 283 6.11 6.38 -23.15
CA ASP A 283 6.89 7.30 -22.31
C ASP A 283 6.47 7.26 -20.84
N LEU A 284 5.17 7.26 -20.57
CA LEU A 284 4.59 7.37 -19.23
C LEU A 284 4.02 6.03 -18.74
N GLN A 285 4.11 5.85 -17.43
CA GLN A 285 3.45 4.80 -16.67
C GLN A 285 2.51 5.44 -15.64
N PHE A 286 1.25 5.01 -15.65
CA PHE A 286 0.31 5.27 -14.58
C PHE A 286 0.18 4.03 -13.71
N SER A 287 0.40 4.19 -12.40
CA SER A 287 0.40 3.10 -11.43
C SER A 287 -0.54 3.39 -10.27
N VAL A 288 -1.19 2.36 -9.78
CA VAL A 288 -2.01 2.39 -8.57
C VAL A 288 -1.48 1.34 -7.60
N LEU A 289 -1.06 1.79 -6.42
CA LEU A 289 -0.79 0.88 -5.30
C LEU A 289 -2.00 0.72 -4.41
N THR A 290 -2.22 -0.48 -3.90
CA THR A 290 -3.34 -0.83 -3.02
C THR A 290 -2.89 -1.09 -1.59
N ASP A 291 -3.76 -0.82 -0.61
CA ASP A 291 -3.49 -1.09 0.81
C ASP A 291 -3.84 -2.52 1.26
N ARG A 292 -4.41 -3.32 0.34
CA ARG A 292 -4.83 -4.72 0.52
C ARG A 292 -4.95 -5.43 -0.83
N SER A 293 -5.24 -6.72 -0.77
CA SER A 293 -5.59 -7.50 -1.97
C SER A 293 -6.94 -7.10 -2.55
N HIS A 294 -6.93 -6.85 -3.85
CA HIS A 294 -8.10 -6.56 -4.68
C HIS A 294 -8.06 -7.44 -5.93
N SER A 295 -9.15 -7.40 -6.70
CA SER A 295 -9.10 -7.74 -8.13
C SER A 295 -9.02 -6.46 -8.95
N GLY A 296 -8.30 -6.49 -10.07
CA GLY A 296 -8.20 -5.35 -10.97
C GLY A 296 -7.98 -5.74 -12.42
N SER A 297 -8.24 -4.78 -13.32
CA SER A 297 -8.20 -4.96 -14.77
C SER A 297 -7.93 -3.64 -15.51
N SER A 298 -7.67 -3.75 -16.82
CA SER A 298 -7.68 -2.66 -17.79
C SER A 298 -8.52 -3.13 -18.99
N LEU A 299 -9.82 -2.86 -18.96
CA LEU A 299 -10.78 -3.37 -19.95
C LEU A 299 -10.81 -2.54 -21.23
N ASN A 300 -10.51 -1.25 -21.13
CA ASN A 300 -10.35 -0.34 -22.27
C ASN A 300 -9.01 0.39 -22.20
N ASP A 301 -8.65 1.07 -23.29
CA ASP A 301 -7.47 1.92 -23.32
C ASP A 301 -7.54 3.00 -22.22
N GLY A 302 -6.47 3.13 -21.45
CA GLY A 302 -6.37 4.07 -20.35
C GLY A 302 -7.04 3.66 -19.05
N ASP A 303 -7.77 2.53 -19.01
CA ASP A 303 -8.47 2.10 -17.81
C ASP A 303 -7.53 1.40 -16.81
N VAL A 304 -7.69 1.74 -15.54
CA VAL A 304 -7.29 0.93 -14.39
C VAL A 304 -8.52 0.80 -13.47
N GLU A 305 -9.11 -0.39 -13.46
CA GLU A 305 -10.26 -0.74 -12.62
C GLU A 305 -9.82 -1.60 -11.44
N ILE A 306 -10.32 -1.29 -10.25
CA ILE A 306 -10.03 -2.03 -9.02
C ILE A 306 -11.33 -2.28 -8.26
N MET A 307 -11.70 -3.54 -8.08
CA MET A 307 -12.88 -3.95 -7.33
C MET A 307 -12.65 -3.73 -5.83
N LEU A 308 -13.52 -2.94 -5.22
CA LEU A 308 -13.39 -2.49 -3.84
C LEU A 308 -14.22 -3.33 -2.89
N HIS A 309 -15.49 -3.57 -3.22
CA HIS A 309 -16.46 -4.24 -2.34
C HIS A 309 -17.42 -5.10 -3.15
N ARG A 310 -17.97 -6.16 -2.55
CA ARG A 310 -18.99 -7.01 -3.17
C ARG A 310 -20.07 -7.31 -2.15
N ARG A 311 -21.33 -7.20 -2.56
CA ARG A 311 -22.47 -7.66 -1.75
C ARG A 311 -23.44 -8.41 -2.65
N LEU A 312 -23.51 -9.71 -2.45
CA LEU A 312 -24.15 -10.67 -3.34
C LEU A 312 -25.32 -11.35 -2.63
N LEU A 313 -26.28 -11.83 -3.42
CA LEU A 313 -27.55 -12.39 -2.90
C LEU A 313 -27.68 -13.91 -3.09
N TYR A 314 -26.69 -14.52 -3.73
CA TYR A 314 -26.67 -15.96 -4.06
C TYR A 314 -25.31 -16.57 -3.68
N ASP A 315 -25.32 -17.85 -3.32
CA ASP A 315 -24.13 -18.71 -3.25
C ASP A 315 -23.74 -19.13 -4.68
N ASP A 316 -22.44 -19.20 -5.00
CA ASP A 316 -21.94 -19.61 -6.32
C ASP A 316 -21.72 -21.11 -6.49
N CYS A 317 -22.19 -21.90 -5.52
CA CYS A 317 -22.23 -23.35 -5.58
C CYS A 317 -20.80 -23.93 -5.71
N LYS A 318 -19.85 -23.35 -4.96
CA LYS A 318 -18.46 -23.82 -4.87
C LYS A 318 -18.08 -24.35 -3.48
N GLY A 319 -19.08 -24.53 -2.61
CA GLY A 319 -18.97 -25.31 -1.38
C GLY A 319 -19.10 -24.54 -0.08
N VAL A 320 -19.15 -23.19 -0.12
CA VAL A 320 -19.35 -22.38 1.10
C VAL A 320 -20.80 -22.43 1.59
N GLY A 321 -21.79 -22.46 0.68
CA GLY A 321 -23.20 -22.60 1.03
C GLY A 321 -23.85 -21.32 1.56
N GLU A 322 -23.21 -20.17 1.32
CA GLU A 322 -23.65 -18.86 1.81
C GLU A 322 -23.41 -17.78 0.76
N ALA A 323 -24.36 -16.87 0.62
CA ALA A 323 -24.16 -15.67 -0.19
C ALA A 323 -23.14 -14.73 0.46
N LEU A 324 -22.29 -14.07 -0.34
CA LEU A 324 -21.37 -13.04 0.13
C LEU A 324 -22.12 -11.75 0.51
N ASN A 325 -22.83 -11.77 1.65
CA ASN A 325 -23.72 -10.71 2.12
C ASN A 325 -23.33 -10.24 3.54
N GLU A 326 -22.10 -9.79 3.72
CA GLU A 326 -21.57 -9.39 5.01
C GLU A 326 -22.36 -8.22 5.63
N THR A 327 -22.64 -8.31 6.94
CA THR A 327 -23.35 -7.28 7.70
C THR A 327 -22.63 -6.95 9.01
N ALA A 328 -22.77 -5.70 9.46
CA ALA A 328 -22.32 -5.23 10.77
C ALA A 328 -23.35 -4.22 11.31
N TYR A 329 -23.68 -4.32 12.61
CA TYR A 329 -24.68 -3.46 13.26
C TYR A 329 -26.05 -3.42 12.54
N GLY A 330 -26.51 -4.56 12.01
CA GLY A 330 -27.82 -4.68 11.36
C GLY A 330 -27.91 -4.08 9.95
N ARG A 331 -26.79 -3.67 9.34
CA ARG A 331 -26.71 -3.15 7.97
C ARG A 331 -25.56 -3.80 7.20
N GLY A 332 -25.56 -3.67 5.87
CA GLY A 332 -24.46 -4.17 5.04
C GLY A 332 -23.10 -3.60 5.47
N LEU A 333 -22.05 -4.42 5.38
CA LEU A 333 -20.71 -4.03 5.79
C LEU A 333 -20.22 -2.80 5.02
N ILE A 334 -19.57 -1.88 5.74
CA ILE A 334 -18.91 -0.70 5.17
C ILE A 334 -17.42 -0.94 5.25
N ILE A 335 -16.73 -0.76 4.13
CA ILE A 335 -15.28 -0.90 4.05
C ILE A 335 -14.64 0.45 3.69
N ARG A 336 -13.44 0.67 4.21
CA ARG A 336 -12.60 1.82 3.90
C ARG A 336 -11.20 1.33 3.56
N GLY A 337 -10.61 1.91 2.52
CA GLY A 337 -9.25 1.60 2.10
C GLY A 337 -8.61 2.76 1.35
N LYS A 338 -7.39 2.54 0.87
CA LYS A 338 -6.56 3.57 0.25
C LYS A 338 -5.91 3.07 -1.02
N HIS A 339 -5.85 3.95 -2.00
CA HIS A 339 -5.02 3.82 -3.20
C HIS A 339 -3.97 4.93 -3.25
N TYR A 340 -2.84 4.64 -3.88
CA TYR A 340 -1.77 5.61 -4.13
C TYR A 340 -1.52 5.68 -5.63
N LEU A 341 -1.77 6.85 -6.22
CA LEU A 341 -1.63 7.08 -7.66
C LEU A 341 -0.26 7.68 -7.95
N LEU A 342 0.42 7.11 -8.95
CA LEU A 342 1.70 7.59 -9.46
C LEU A 342 1.63 7.77 -10.97
N LEU A 343 2.19 8.87 -11.46
CA LEU A 343 2.43 9.14 -12.88
C LEU A 343 3.92 9.42 -13.04
N GLU A 344 4.63 8.60 -13.81
CA GLU A 344 6.09 8.72 -13.96
C GLU A 344 6.56 8.22 -15.33
N GLN A 345 7.77 8.59 -15.75
CA GLN A 345 8.42 7.99 -16.92
C GLN A 345 8.57 6.47 -16.72
N VAL A 346 8.33 5.68 -17.76
CA VAL A 346 8.42 4.21 -17.71
C VAL A 346 9.75 3.73 -17.13
N THR A 347 10.86 4.41 -17.49
CA THR A 347 12.22 4.06 -17.03
C THR A 347 12.51 4.39 -15.57
N LYS A 348 11.65 5.18 -14.92
CA LYS A 348 11.82 5.66 -13.53
C LYS A 348 10.69 5.21 -12.60
N ALA A 349 9.59 4.66 -13.13
CA ALA A 349 8.42 4.30 -12.34
C ALA A 349 8.74 3.32 -11.21
N ALA A 350 9.55 2.29 -11.47
CA ALA A 350 9.93 1.29 -10.47
C ALA A 350 10.67 1.87 -9.27
N ARG A 351 11.49 2.90 -9.49
CA ARG A 351 12.18 3.63 -8.41
C ARG A 351 11.20 4.24 -7.41
N GLN A 352 9.99 4.58 -7.84
CA GLN A 352 8.97 5.17 -6.98
C GLN A 352 8.03 4.13 -6.39
N TYR A 353 7.44 3.25 -7.21
CA TYR A 353 6.40 2.34 -6.72
C TYR A 353 6.94 1.23 -5.82
N ARG A 354 8.18 0.76 -6.04
CA ARG A 354 8.78 -0.33 -5.24
C ARG A 354 8.97 0.06 -3.76
N PRO A 355 9.67 1.16 -3.42
CA PRO A 355 9.80 1.56 -2.02
C PRO A 355 8.47 2.03 -1.42
N LEU A 356 7.58 2.66 -2.22
CA LEU A 356 6.28 3.07 -1.73
C LEU A 356 5.40 1.86 -1.35
N ALA A 357 5.41 0.78 -2.14
CA ALA A 357 4.67 -0.45 -1.81
C ALA A 357 5.10 -1.02 -0.44
N GLN A 358 6.40 -0.97 -0.13
CA GLN A 358 6.90 -1.34 1.19
C GLN A 358 6.45 -0.38 2.29
N GLU A 359 6.43 0.93 2.05
CA GLU A 359 5.92 1.91 3.03
C GLU A 359 4.42 1.74 3.30
N VAL A 360 3.65 1.32 2.30
CA VAL A 360 2.22 1.03 2.44
C VAL A 360 2.01 -0.24 3.26
N PHE A 361 2.73 -1.32 2.93
CA PHE A 361 2.61 -2.62 3.61
C PHE A 361 3.16 -2.57 5.05
N LEU A 362 4.32 -1.95 5.25
CA LEU A 362 5.05 -1.85 6.52
C LEU A 362 5.02 -0.43 7.10
N ARG A 363 3.83 0.17 7.11
CA ARG A 363 3.62 1.50 7.68
C ARG A 363 4.05 1.56 9.16
N PRO A 364 4.58 2.71 9.63
CA PRO A 364 4.89 2.89 11.03
C PRO A 364 3.72 2.58 11.97
N GLN A 365 4.01 1.84 13.03
CA GLN A 365 3.06 1.51 14.08
C GLN A 365 3.01 2.66 15.09
N ILE A 366 1.80 3.16 15.37
CA ILE A 366 1.59 4.30 16.28
C ILE A 366 1.12 3.79 17.63
N THR A 367 1.75 4.24 18.71
CA THR A 367 1.31 3.99 20.09
C THR A 367 1.10 5.31 20.83
N PHE A 368 0.18 5.28 21.79
CA PHE A 368 -0.18 6.45 22.59
C PHE A 368 0.00 6.15 24.08
N SER A 369 0.52 7.12 24.82
CA SER A 369 0.58 7.04 26.28
C SER A 369 0.25 8.38 26.92
N ARG A 370 -0.32 8.32 28.13
CA ARG A 370 -0.46 9.50 28.99
C ARG A 370 0.85 9.68 29.73
N VAL A 371 1.45 10.87 29.63
CA VAL A 371 2.70 11.20 30.31
C VAL A 371 2.46 12.44 31.16
N GLN A 372 2.85 12.35 32.43
CA GLN A 372 2.70 13.44 33.40
C GLN A 372 3.89 14.42 33.35
N SER A 373 5.09 13.93 33.03
CA SER A 373 6.29 14.77 32.91
C SER A 373 6.22 15.73 31.72
N SER A 374 6.97 16.83 31.80
CA SER A 374 7.18 17.70 30.65
C SER A 374 8.00 16.98 29.56
N PRO A 375 7.88 17.36 28.28
CA PRO A 375 8.75 16.84 27.21
C PRO A 375 10.24 17.01 27.55
N GLN A 376 10.61 18.14 28.17
CA GLN A 376 11.98 18.44 28.57
C GLN A 376 12.50 17.46 29.64
N GLU A 377 11.69 17.16 30.66
CA GLU A 377 12.05 16.15 31.68
C GLU A 377 12.10 14.75 31.08
N TYR A 378 11.14 14.41 30.22
CA TYR A 378 11.09 13.10 29.58
C TYR A 378 12.35 12.85 28.75
N PHE A 379 12.76 13.81 27.91
CA PHE A 379 13.93 13.65 27.03
C PHE A 379 15.28 13.76 27.76
N LYS A 380 15.31 14.21 29.02
CA LYS A 380 16.49 14.09 29.89
C LYS A 380 16.69 12.66 30.39
N THR A 381 15.60 11.93 30.63
CA THR A 381 15.62 10.59 31.24
C THR A 381 15.54 9.48 30.19
N PHE A 382 14.76 9.67 29.12
CA PHE A 382 14.45 8.66 28.12
C PHE A 382 14.92 9.06 26.73
N ARG A 383 15.32 8.06 25.93
CA ARG A 383 15.64 8.27 24.51
C ARG A 383 14.36 8.55 23.74
N GLY A 384 14.25 9.73 23.14
CA GLY A 384 13.13 10.11 22.28
C GLY A 384 13.23 9.59 20.84
N ASN A 385 14.37 9.01 20.47
CA ASN A 385 14.64 8.51 19.13
C ASN A 385 15.67 7.37 19.19
N PHE A 386 15.49 6.34 18.37
CA PHE A 386 16.38 5.17 18.28
C PHE A 386 16.34 4.57 16.88
N SER A 387 17.50 4.09 16.40
CA SER A 387 17.61 3.23 15.23
C SER A 387 18.31 1.95 15.63
N GLY A 388 17.75 0.81 15.23
CA GLY A 388 18.39 -0.50 15.40
C GLY A 388 19.49 -0.79 14.38
N LEU A 389 19.68 0.08 13.37
CA LEU A 389 20.71 -0.07 12.35
C LEU A 389 21.79 1.00 12.51
N PHE A 390 23.02 0.63 12.14
CA PHE A 390 24.13 1.59 12.09
C PHE A 390 24.02 2.50 10.87
N SER A 391 23.59 1.94 9.74
CA SER A 391 23.32 2.67 8.50
C SER A 391 22.06 2.12 7.81
N GLU A 392 21.39 2.95 7.03
CA GLU A 392 20.28 2.51 6.18
C GLU A 392 20.74 1.47 5.14
N PHE A 393 19.82 0.61 4.74
CA PHE A 393 20.07 -0.37 3.68
C PHE A 393 20.10 0.32 2.31
N PRO A 394 20.85 -0.22 1.33
CA PRO A 394 20.80 0.26 -0.04
C PRO A 394 19.36 0.28 -0.60
N PRO A 395 19.02 1.22 -1.50
CA PRO A 395 17.64 1.40 -1.97
C PRO A 395 17.04 0.22 -2.72
N ASN A 396 17.84 -0.77 -3.14
CA ASN A 396 17.41 -2.00 -3.81
C ASN A 396 17.42 -3.24 -2.89
N LEU A 397 17.69 -3.06 -1.59
CA LEU A 397 17.70 -4.13 -0.58
C LEU A 397 16.62 -3.88 0.49
N HIS A 398 15.86 -4.92 0.83
CA HIS A 398 14.84 -4.86 1.86
C HIS A 398 15.04 -5.91 2.93
N LEU A 399 14.90 -5.50 4.20
CA LEU A 399 14.84 -6.39 5.35
C LEU A 399 13.42 -6.97 5.45
N LEU A 400 13.24 -8.17 4.90
CA LEU A 400 11.95 -8.84 4.82
C LEU A 400 11.57 -9.53 6.14
N THR A 401 12.56 -10.03 6.88
CA THR A 401 12.33 -10.69 8.18
C THR A 401 13.48 -10.36 9.12
N LEU A 402 13.15 -10.04 10.36
CA LEU A 402 14.06 -9.99 11.50
C LEU A 402 13.29 -10.55 12.69
N GLU A 403 13.61 -11.78 13.08
CA GLU A 403 12.86 -12.53 14.09
C GLU A 403 13.81 -13.32 14.96
N ALA A 404 13.67 -13.29 16.29
CA ALA A 404 14.41 -14.21 17.15
C ALA A 404 13.88 -15.63 16.89
N VAL A 405 14.75 -16.59 16.62
CA VAL A 405 14.32 -17.95 16.28
C VAL A 405 13.57 -18.56 17.47
N PRO A 406 12.29 -18.93 17.32
CA PRO A 406 11.57 -19.58 18.39
C PRO A 406 12.06 -21.02 18.53
N GLY A 407 12.52 -21.39 19.72
CA GLY A 407 12.93 -22.76 20.03
C GLY A 407 14.35 -23.10 19.58
N THR A 408 14.54 -24.31 19.03
CA THR A 408 15.87 -24.80 18.68
C THR A 408 16.23 -24.38 17.25
N PRO A 409 17.35 -23.67 17.03
CA PRO A 409 17.79 -23.28 15.69
C PRO A 409 18.23 -24.48 14.85
N VAL A 410 18.20 -24.33 13.52
CA VAL A 410 18.69 -25.36 12.58
C VAL A 410 20.17 -25.64 12.80
N VAL A 411 20.95 -24.58 13.01
CA VAL A 411 22.36 -24.68 13.40
C VAL A 411 22.48 -24.35 14.88
N PRO A 412 23.06 -25.23 15.72
CA PRO A 412 23.26 -24.92 17.13
C PRO A 412 24.05 -23.61 17.32
N SER A 413 23.46 -22.67 18.05
CA SER A 413 24.08 -21.36 18.31
C SER A 413 25.24 -21.47 19.32
N PRO A 414 26.31 -20.68 19.16
CA PRO A 414 27.39 -20.59 20.15
C PRO A 414 26.89 -20.14 21.53
N PRO A 415 27.54 -20.55 22.64
CA PRO A 415 27.20 -20.04 23.98
C PRO A 415 27.26 -18.51 24.05
N GLY A 416 26.29 -17.90 24.74
CA GLY A 416 26.21 -16.44 24.89
C GLY A 416 25.67 -15.70 23.65
N THR A 417 25.01 -16.42 22.73
CA THR A 417 24.33 -15.83 21.57
C THR A 417 22.85 -16.18 21.54
N VAL A 418 22.08 -15.36 20.83
CA VAL A 418 20.67 -15.56 20.52
C VAL A 418 20.53 -15.70 18.99
N PRO A 419 19.95 -16.79 18.48
CA PRO A 419 19.73 -16.95 17.04
C PRO A 419 18.60 -16.04 16.55
N TYR A 420 18.85 -15.35 15.44
CA TYR A 420 17.86 -14.59 14.70
C TYR A 420 17.72 -15.10 13.27
N LEU A 421 16.49 -15.25 12.81
CA LEU A 421 16.15 -15.44 11.40
C LEU A 421 16.13 -14.08 10.71
N VAL A 422 17.01 -13.91 9.74
CA VAL A 422 17.08 -12.70 8.91
C VAL A 422 16.80 -13.07 7.47
N ARG A 423 15.85 -12.36 6.84
CA ARG A 423 15.62 -12.45 5.39
C ARG A 423 15.88 -11.11 4.73
N LEU A 424 16.67 -11.15 3.67
CA LEU A 424 16.94 -10.02 2.81
C LEU A 424 16.37 -10.29 1.43
N GLU A 425 15.75 -9.29 0.81
CA GLU A 425 15.31 -9.40 -0.57
C GLU A 425 15.83 -8.25 -1.44
N HIS A 426 16.19 -8.59 -2.68
CA HIS A 426 16.35 -7.62 -3.73
C HIS A 426 15.02 -7.45 -4.46
N PHE A 427 14.28 -6.40 -4.13
CA PHE A 427 12.86 -6.27 -4.50
C PHE A 427 12.60 -5.61 -5.86
N TYR A 428 13.67 -5.33 -6.63
CA TYR A 428 13.58 -4.96 -8.05
C TYR A 428 13.79 -6.18 -8.95
N GLU A 429 13.05 -6.21 -10.06
CA GLU A 429 13.25 -7.13 -11.18
C GLU A 429 14.35 -6.66 -12.13
N THR A 430 14.81 -7.58 -12.97
CA THR A 430 15.81 -7.26 -14.00
C THR A 430 15.22 -6.26 -15.01
N GLY A 431 15.91 -5.14 -15.21
CA GLY A 431 15.54 -4.15 -16.23
C GLY A 431 14.44 -3.15 -15.82
N GLU A 432 13.94 -3.19 -14.59
CA GLU A 432 12.96 -2.21 -14.08
C GLU A 432 13.53 -0.80 -13.87
N ASP A 433 14.77 -0.70 -13.42
CA ASP A 433 15.49 0.56 -13.23
C ASP A 433 16.97 0.38 -13.60
N ALA A 434 17.57 1.39 -14.23
CA ALA A 434 18.93 1.31 -14.76
C ALA A 434 20.00 1.03 -13.70
N SER A 435 19.83 1.54 -12.47
CA SER A 435 20.79 1.36 -11.37
C SER A 435 20.31 0.42 -10.28
N LEU A 436 19.00 0.42 -9.98
CA LEU A 436 18.43 -0.35 -8.85
C LEU A 436 18.14 -1.80 -9.22
N SER A 437 18.07 -2.15 -10.51
CA SER A 437 17.96 -3.52 -11.00
C SER A 437 19.32 -4.19 -11.24
N LYS A 438 20.34 -3.84 -10.47
CA LYS A 438 21.69 -4.42 -10.52
C LYS A 438 21.99 -5.15 -9.22
N PRO A 439 22.81 -6.23 -9.25
CA PRO A 439 23.21 -6.90 -8.02
C PRO A 439 23.81 -5.92 -7.00
N VAL A 440 23.52 -6.17 -5.73
CA VAL A 440 24.01 -5.36 -4.60
C VAL A 440 24.74 -6.24 -3.61
N THR A 441 25.90 -5.76 -3.15
CA THR A 441 26.73 -6.43 -2.14
C THR A 441 26.75 -5.56 -0.89
N VAL A 442 26.48 -6.16 0.28
CA VAL A 442 26.54 -5.48 1.58
C VAL A 442 27.23 -6.34 2.62
N ASP A 443 27.93 -5.70 3.56
CA ASP A 443 28.43 -6.35 4.77
C ASP A 443 27.39 -6.19 5.89
N LEU A 444 26.73 -7.28 6.26
CA LEU A 444 25.67 -7.24 7.28
C LEU A 444 26.18 -6.86 8.66
N LYS A 445 27.45 -7.18 8.97
CA LYS A 445 28.06 -6.78 10.23
C LYS A 445 28.22 -5.26 10.32
N ARG A 446 28.49 -4.59 9.20
CA ARG A 446 28.55 -3.12 9.15
C ARG A 446 27.16 -2.48 9.24
N LEU A 447 26.17 -3.04 8.53
CA LEU A 447 24.80 -2.53 8.58
C LEU A 447 24.18 -2.65 9.98
N MET A 448 24.55 -3.70 10.71
CA MET A 448 24.04 -4.04 12.04
C MET A 448 25.09 -3.86 13.14
N TYR A 449 26.07 -2.96 12.96
CA TYR A 449 27.25 -2.81 13.84
C TYR A 449 26.94 -2.63 15.33
N GLY A 450 25.71 -2.24 15.69
CA GLY A 450 25.23 -2.23 17.08
C GLY A 450 25.13 -3.61 17.74
N TYR A 451 25.33 -4.71 17.01
CA TYR A 451 25.19 -6.08 17.48
C TYR A 451 26.49 -6.87 17.26
N GLY A 452 26.95 -7.60 18.27
CA GLY A 452 28.06 -8.54 18.12
C GLY A 452 27.59 -9.85 17.47
N PHE A 453 28.37 -10.42 16.56
CA PHE A 453 27.99 -11.61 15.78
C PHE A 453 28.82 -12.82 16.22
N GLY A 454 28.16 -13.94 16.51
CA GLY A 454 28.78 -15.21 16.86
C GLY A 454 28.69 -16.29 15.78
N GLY A 455 27.73 -16.19 14.86
CA GLY A 455 27.46 -17.20 13.83
C GLY A 455 26.65 -16.64 12.66
N PHE A 456 26.88 -17.20 11.47
CA PHE A 456 26.25 -16.78 10.22
C PHE A 456 26.06 -17.98 9.30
N HIS A 457 24.81 -18.39 9.08
CA HIS A 457 24.49 -19.61 8.36
C HIS A 457 23.39 -19.37 7.31
N GLU A 458 23.69 -19.60 6.03
CA GLU A 458 22.67 -19.55 4.98
C GLU A 458 21.75 -20.77 5.05
N LEU A 459 20.43 -20.50 5.03
CA LEU A 459 19.39 -21.51 5.10
C LEU A 459 18.54 -21.50 3.82
N ALA A 460 17.82 -22.60 3.58
CA ALA A 460 16.71 -22.60 2.63
C ALA A 460 15.63 -21.58 3.03
N LEU A 461 14.75 -21.19 2.08
CA LEU A 461 13.71 -20.17 2.34
C LEU A 461 12.80 -20.52 3.53
N GLY A 462 12.47 -21.81 3.68
CA GLY A 462 11.69 -22.36 4.78
C GLY A 462 12.41 -22.39 6.14
N ALA A 463 13.68 -21.96 6.20
CA ALA A 463 14.50 -21.90 7.40
C ALA A 463 14.60 -23.24 8.17
N ASN A 464 14.60 -24.37 7.45
CA ASN A 464 14.53 -25.71 8.01
C ASN A 464 15.74 -26.61 7.66
N ILE A 465 16.58 -26.19 6.72
CA ILE A 465 17.80 -26.89 6.30
C ILE A 465 18.87 -25.87 5.91
N LEU A 466 20.15 -26.25 6.03
CA LEU A 466 21.26 -25.47 5.48
C LEU A 466 21.11 -25.34 3.96
N ALA A 467 21.44 -24.18 3.41
CA ALA A 467 21.38 -23.95 1.97
C ALA A 467 22.35 -24.86 1.19
N SER A 468 23.49 -25.24 1.80
CA SER A 468 24.45 -26.21 1.25
C SER A 468 23.85 -27.60 1.01
N ASP A 469 22.81 -27.94 1.76
CA ASP A 469 22.22 -29.29 1.79
C ASP A 469 21.00 -29.38 0.86
N VAL A 470 20.68 -28.30 0.15
CA VAL A 470 19.60 -28.26 -0.84
C VAL A 470 20.07 -28.88 -2.16
N HIS A 471 19.65 -30.11 -2.42
CA HIS A 471 19.90 -30.79 -3.69
C HIS A 471 18.69 -30.69 -4.64
N ARG A 472 18.88 -30.11 -5.83
CA ARG A 472 17.82 -29.97 -6.84
C ARG A 472 17.81 -31.13 -7.82
N LEU A 473 16.61 -31.61 -8.19
CA LEU A 473 16.44 -32.54 -9.30
C LEU A 473 16.83 -31.90 -10.63
N ASN A 474 17.42 -32.70 -11.52
CA ASN A 474 17.79 -32.28 -12.87
C ASN A 474 16.71 -32.76 -13.86
N TRP A 475 16.04 -31.81 -14.51
CA TRP A 475 14.98 -32.09 -15.48
C TRP A 475 15.44 -31.82 -16.91
N LYS A 476 15.07 -32.70 -17.86
CA LYS A 476 15.16 -32.40 -19.29
C LYS A 476 13.92 -31.62 -19.70
N THR A 477 14.09 -30.40 -20.20
CA THR A 477 12.96 -29.55 -20.65
C THR A 477 13.05 -29.30 -22.14
N GLU A 478 11.91 -29.04 -22.80
CA GLU A 478 11.87 -28.76 -24.25
C GLU A 478 12.77 -27.58 -24.67
N LYS A 479 13.02 -26.64 -23.75
CA LYS A 479 13.84 -25.44 -23.96
C LYS A 479 15.18 -25.46 -23.21
N THR A 480 15.79 -26.63 -23.03
CA THR A 480 17.04 -26.72 -22.26
C THR A 480 18.14 -25.84 -22.89
N ARG A 481 18.37 -24.63 -22.37
CA ARG A 481 19.61 -23.89 -22.62
C ARG A 481 20.72 -24.63 -21.88
N THR A 482 21.59 -25.30 -22.62
CA THR A 482 22.83 -25.90 -22.14
C THR A 482 23.74 -24.79 -21.64
N GLY A 483 23.71 -24.54 -20.33
CA GLY A 483 24.61 -23.59 -19.69
C GLY A 483 24.52 -23.72 -18.18
N LYS A 484 25.47 -24.44 -17.58
CA LYS A 484 25.78 -24.26 -16.15
C LYS A 484 26.34 -22.85 -16.01
N ARG A 485 25.48 -21.85 -15.79
CA ARG A 485 25.95 -20.56 -15.27
C ARG A 485 26.42 -20.82 -13.85
N SER A 486 27.73 -20.73 -13.60
CA SER A 486 28.26 -20.62 -12.25
C SER A 486 27.57 -19.42 -11.60
N LYS A 487 26.73 -19.68 -10.60
CA LYS A 487 26.21 -18.59 -9.78
C LYS A 487 27.38 -18.06 -8.96
N PRO A 488 27.62 -16.74 -8.91
CA PRO A 488 28.61 -16.18 -8.01
C PRO A 488 28.29 -16.59 -6.57
N LEU A 489 29.33 -16.71 -5.73
CA LEU A 489 29.15 -16.99 -4.31
C LEU A 489 28.27 -15.91 -3.70
N ARG A 490 27.19 -16.35 -3.07
CA ARG A 490 26.15 -15.47 -2.54
C ARG A 490 26.52 -14.86 -1.19
N VAL A 491 27.29 -15.60 -0.41
CA VAL A 491 27.71 -15.28 0.96
C VAL A 491 29.21 -15.53 1.06
N GLN A 492 29.95 -14.55 1.58
CA GLN A 492 31.36 -14.66 1.92
C GLN A 492 31.60 -14.00 3.28
N GLY A 493 31.72 -14.80 4.34
CA GLY A 493 31.71 -14.26 5.71
C GLY A 493 30.38 -13.57 6.00
N THR A 494 30.41 -12.27 6.33
CA THR A 494 29.22 -11.43 6.55
C THR A 494 28.84 -10.58 5.32
N GLU A 495 29.62 -10.68 4.24
CA GLU A 495 29.29 -10.04 2.97
C GLU A 495 28.29 -10.90 2.19
N VAL A 496 27.20 -10.27 1.78
CA VAL A 496 26.11 -10.91 1.05
C VAL A 496 25.86 -10.17 -0.26
N THR A 497 25.70 -10.92 -1.35
CA THR A 497 25.36 -10.38 -2.66
C THR A 497 23.99 -10.90 -3.08
N LEU A 498 23.07 -9.99 -3.41
CA LEU A 498 21.75 -10.34 -3.94
C LEU A 498 21.60 -9.78 -5.35
N SER A 499 21.23 -10.65 -6.29
CA SER A 499 20.77 -10.26 -7.63
C SER A 499 19.28 -9.90 -7.62
N PRO A 500 18.77 -9.20 -8.66
CA PRO A 500 17.34 -8.93 -8.81
C PRO A 500 16.44 -10.14 -8.50
N MET A 501 15.39 -9.89 -7.69
CA MET A 501 14.39 -10.85 -7.19
C MET A 501 14.86 -11.92 -6.20
N GLU A 502 16.16 -11.99 -5.87
CA GLU A 502 16.64 -12.99 -4.92
C GLU A 502 16.20 -12.69 -3.47
N ILE A 503 15.88 -13.73 -2.70
CA ILE A 503 15.69 -13.68 -1.24
C ILE A 503 16.74 -14.55 -0.58
N LEU A 504 17.55 -13.94 0.28
CA LEU A 504 18.53 -14.62 1.12
C LEU A 504 17.93 -14.84 2.51
N THR A 505 18.02 -16.07 3.01
CA THR A 505 17.61 -16.44 4.37
C THR A 505 18.84 -16.86 5.15
N VAL A 506 19.07 -16.25 6.31
CA VAL A 506 20.19 -16.58 7.18
C VAL A 506 19.74 -16.72 8.62
N GLN A 507 20.35 -17.66 9.33
CA GLN A 507 20.42 -17.62 10.78
C GLN A 507 21.64 -16.78 11.17
N LEU A 508 21.41 -15.75 11.98
CA LEU A 508 22.42 -14.87 12.53
C LEU A 508 22.42 -14.99 14.05
N ASP A 509 23.54 -15.43 14.63
CA ASP A 509 23.66 -15.52 16.08
C ASP A 509 24.22 -14.21 16.64
N ILE A 510 23.40 -13.49 17.41
CA ILE A 510 23.73 -12.19 17.99
C ILE A 510 24.15 -12.37 19.45
N LEU A 511 25.26 -11.76 19.87
CA LEU A 511 25.73 -11.80 21.25
C LEU A 511 24.66 -11.24 22.20
N SER A 512 24.34 -11.98 23.26
CA SER A 512 23.47 -11.49 24.33
C SER A 512 24.19 -10.37 25.10
N THR A 513 23.61 -9.17 25.10
CA THR A 513 24.10 -8.03 25.91
C THR A 513 23.76 -8.19 27.37
#